data_AF-A0A932H8W0-F1
#
_entry.id   AF-A0A932H8W0-F1
#
_cell.length_a   1.000
_cell.length_b   1.000
_cell.length_c   1.000
_cell.angle_alpha   90.00
_cell.angle_beta   90.00
_cell.angle_gamma   90.00
#
_symmetry.space_group_name_H-M   'P 1'
#
loop_
_entity.id
_entity.type
_entity.pdbx_description
1 polymer ?
#
loop_
_entity_poly.entity_id
_entity_poly.type
_entity_poly.pdbx_seq_one_letter_code
_entity_poly.pdbx_strand_id
1 'polypeptide(L)' 'LQVACHLLRPGGNFLVKTFVGEELKTLSLELERRFRSLQRTRPESTRKGSSEIYLCAQGFRGETCDLMSTKGKLKSP' A
#
# COMPACT_ATOMS: atom_id res chain seq x y z
N LEU A 1 2.30 -4.99 -0.22
CA LEU A 1 1.76 -3.95 -1.13
C LEU A 1 1.12 -4.54 -2.39
N GLN A 2 1.76 -5.50 -3.07
CA GLN A 2 1.26 -6.11 -4.31
C GLN A 2 -0.21 -6.56 -4.23
N VAL A 3 -0.60 -7.30 -3.20
CA VAL A 3 -1.99 -7.76 -3.00
C VAL A 3 -2.96 -6.58 -2.87
N ALA A 4 -2.60 -5.53 -2.12
CA ALA A 4 -3.44 -4.36 -1.98
C ALA A 4 -3.66 -3.64 -3.33
N CYS A 5 -2.61 -3.50 -4.16
CA CYS A 5 -2.74 -2.90 -5.49
C CYS A 5 -3.61 -3.73 -6.45
N HIS A 6 -3.71 -5.05 -6.24
CA HIS A 6 -4.54 -5.92 -7.06
C HIS A 6 -6.02 -5.93 -6.62
N LEU A 7 -6.27 -5.75 -5.33
CA LEU A 7 -7.61 -5.86 -4.74
C LEU A 7 -8.32 -4.51 -4.58
N LEU A 8 -7.56 -3.42 -4.43
CA LEU A 8 -8.16 -2.09 -4.22
C LEU A 8 -8.69 -1.51 -5.52
N ARG A 9 -9.93 -1.06 -5.48
CA ARG A 9 -10.49 -0.18 -6.51
C ARG A 9 -9.80 1.19 -6.44
N PRO A 10 -9.73 1.94 -7.54
CA PRO A 10 -9.31 3.34 -7.51
C PRO A 10 -10.10 4.12 -6.44
N GLY A 11 -9.38 4.92 -5.65
CA GLY A 11 -9.92 5.63 -4.48
C GLY A 11 -9.93 4.83 -3.17
N GLY A 12 -9.62 3.53 -3.18
CA GLY A 12 -9.58 2.68 -1.99
C GLY A 12 -8.51 3.06 -0.97
N ASN A 13 -8.68 2.63 0.28
CA ASN A 13 -7.75 2.92 1.38
C ASN A 13 -7.02 1.64 1.82
N PHE A 14 -5.80 1.79 2.31
CA PHE A 14 -4.96 0.71 2.82
C PHE A 14 -4.42 1.07 4.21
N LEU A 15 -4.68 0.21 5.19
CA LEU A 15 -4.14 0.32 6.54
C LEU A 15 -3.25 -0.89 6.81
N VAL A 16 -2.03 -0.64 7.29
CA VAL A 16 -1.11 -1.70 7.67
C VAL A 16 -0.41 -1.39 8.98
N LYS A 17 -0.32 -2.40 9.85
CA LYS A 17 0.55 -2.38 11.03
C LYS A 17 1.90 -2.96 10.65
N THR A 18 2.96 -2.25 10.97
CA THR A 18 4.35 -2.69 10.75
C THR A 18 5.23 -2.26 11.93
N PHE A 19 6.50 -2.61 11.87
CA PHE A 19 7.49 -2.22 12.87
C PHE A 19 8.49 -1.22 12.28
N VAL A 20 9.07 -0.39 13.13
CA VAL A 20 10.18 0.49 12.75
C VAL A 20 11.41 -0.36 12.45
N GLY A 21 11.85 -0.30 11.19
CA GLY A 21 13.02 -0.99 10.65
C GLY A 21 13.38 -0.38 9.30
N GLU A 22 14.42 -0.91 8.65
CA GLU A 22 14.96 -0.35 7.40
C GLU A 22 13.91 -0.31 6.27
N GLU A 23 13.11 -1.37 6.16
CA GLU A 23 12.06 -1.54 5.15
C GLU A 23 10.90 -0.52 5.28
N LEU A 24 10.75 0.14 6.43
CA LEU A 24 9.66 1.10 6.66
C LEU A 24 9.73 2.28 5.69
N LYS A 25 10.95 2.75 5.39
CA LYS A 25 11.18 3.87 4.49
C LYS A 25 10.84 3.50 3.05
N THR A 26 11.26 2.32 2.61
CA THR A 26 10.95 1.80 1.27
C THR A 26 9.45 1.60 1.09
N LEU A 27 8.78 0.96 2.06
CA LEU A 27 7.33 0.77 2.02
C LEU A 27 6.57 2.11 2.00
N SER A 28 7.03 3.06 2.80
CA SER A 28 6.48 4.42 2.86
C SER A 28 6.51 5.13 1.49
N LEU A 29 7.65 5.12 0.82
CA LEU A 29 7.81 5.73 -0.50
C LEU A 29 6.90 5.07 -1.54
N GLU A 30 6.82 3.74 -1.51
CA GLU A 30 5.96 2.98 -2.43
C GLU A 30 4.46 3.26 -2.20
N LEU A 31 4.05 3.53 -0.95
CA LEU A 31 2.70 3.97 -0.62
C LEU A 31 2.44 5.41 -1.05
N GLU A 32 3.34 6.35 -0.78
CA GLU A 32 3.20 7.76 -1.20
C GLU A 32 3.06 7.91 -2.72
N ARG A 33 3.74 7.05 -3.50
CA ARG A 33 3.61 7.02 -4.96
C ARG A 33 2.24 6.55 -5.44
N ARG A 34 1.62 5.56 -4.77
CA ARG A 34 0.40 4.89 -5.24
C ARG A 34 -0.89 5.38 -4.59
N PHE A 35 -0.79 6.18 -3.53
CA PHE A 35 -1.93 6.74 -2.81
C PHE A 35 -1.91 8.27 -2.90
N ARG A 36 -3.03 8.92 -2.55
CA ARG A 36 -3.11 10.39 -2.51
C ARG A 36 -2.47 10.95 -1.25
N SER A 37 -2.60 10.24 -0.13
CA SER A 37 -2.01 10.62 1.15
C SER A 37 -1.51 9.39 1.91
N LEU A 38 -0.49 9.59 2.73
CA LEU A 38 0.01 8.61 3.68
C LEU A 38 0.12 9.28 5.05
N GLN A 39 -0.47 8.65 6.07
CA GLN A 39 -0.35 9.06 7.47
C GLN A 39 0.34 7.96 8.25
N ARG A 40 1.27 8.35 9.13
CA ARG A 40 2.00 7.43 10.00
C ARG A 40 1.56 7.70 11.43
N THR A 41 1.06 6.68 12.11
CA THR A 41 0.54 6.83 13.46
C THR A 41 1.15 5.79 14.38
N ARG A 42 1.70 6.27 15.49
CA ARG A 42 2.09 5.43 16.62
C ARG A 42 1.02 5.61 17.70
N PRO A 43 0.18 4.60 17.98
CA PRO A 43 -0.84 4.73 19.01
C PRO A 43 -0.23 5.01 20.37
N GLU A 44 -0.87 5.85 21.18
CA GLU A 44 -0.47 6.07 22.59
C GLU A 44 -0.54 4.78 23.42
N SER A 45 -1.39 3.83 23.01
CA SER A 45 -1.51 2.49 23.61
C SER A 45 -0.34 1.54 23.26
N THR A 46 0.62 1.96 22.42
CA THR A 46 1.80 1.15 22.13
C THR A 46 2.66 1.07 23.38
N ARG A 47 2.81 -0.14 23.95
CA ARG A 47 3.62 -0.39 25.15
C ARG A 47 5.01 0.27 25.02
N LYS A 48 5.51 0.89 26.09
CA LYS A 48 6.90 1.40 26.17
C LYS A 48 7.86 0.26 25.80
N GLY A 49 8.45 0.34 24.60
CA GLY A 49 9.37 -0.66 24.04
C GLY A 49 8.90 -1.36 22.76
N SER A 50 7.63 -1.25 22.37
CA SER A 50 7.19 -1.78 21.07
C SER A 50 7.56 -0.83 19.93
N SER A 51 8.13 -1.35 18.86
CA SER A 51 8.47 -0.58 17.65
C SER A 51 7.31 -0.53 16.64
N GLU A 52 6.07 -0.80 17.06
CA GLU A 52 4.91 -0.80 16.16
C GLU A 52 4.52 0.59 15.66
N ILE A 53 4.18 0.66 14.38
CA ILE A 53 3.66 1.84 13.68
C ILE A 53 2.56 1.42 12.69
N TYR A 54 1.55 2.28 12.54
CA TYR A 54 0.49 2.09 11.56
C TYR A 54 0.69 3.06 10.40
N LEU A 55 0.53 2.55 9.19
CA LEU A 55 0.54 3.34 7.95
C LEU A 55 -0.88 3.34 7.39
N CYS A 56 -1.49 4.52 7.31
CA CYS A 56 -2.79 4.75 6.72
C CYS A 56 -2.61 5.45 5.37
N ALA A 57 -2.72 4.70 4.29
CA ALA A 57 -2.62 5.20 2.92
C ALA A 57 -4.02 5.36 2.32
N GLN A 58 -4.36 6.55 1.83
CA GLN A 58 -5.72 6.86 1.40
C GLN A 58 -5.77 7.27 -0.07
N GLY A 59 -6.85 6.87 -0.75
CA GLY A 59 -7.07 7.24 -2.14
C GLY A 59 -6.09 6.56 -3.10
N PHE A 60 -6.17 5.24 -3.22
CA PHE A 60 -5.40 4.46 -4.18
C PHE A 60 -5.57 5.02 -5.60
N ARG A 61 -4.47 5.28 -6.31
CA ARG A 61 -4.48 5.93 -7.63
C ARG A 61 -4.97 5.00 -8.74
N GLY A 62 -5.03 3.69 -8.50
CA GLY A 62 -5.49 2.72 -9.50
C GLY A 62 -4.41 2.29 -10.49
N GLU A 63 -3.15 2.64 -10.25
CA GLU A 63 -2.02 2.12 -11.00
C GLU A 63 -1.83 0.64 -10.64
N THR A 64 -2.51 -0.23 -11.39
CA THR A 64 -2.27 -1.66 -11.32
C THR A 64 -0.80 -1.91 -11.64
N CYS A 65 -0.09 -2.57 -10.74
CA CYS A 65 1.19 -3.17 -11.08
C CYS A 65 0.86 -4.26 -12.11
N ASP A 66 1.24 -4.03 -13.38
CA ASP A 66 1.01 -4.94 -14.49
C ASP A 66 1.72 -6.28 -14.25
N LEU A 67 1.09 -7.18 -13.50
CA LEU A 67 1.48 -8.58 -13.44
C LEU A 67 0.53 -9.47 -14.25
N MET A 68 -0.43 -8.87 -14.97
CA MET A 68 -1.42 -9.58 -15.78
C MET A 68 -1.57 -8.99 -17.19
N SER A 69 -0.50 -8.47 -17.80
CA SER A 69 -0.46 -8.20 -19.25
C SER A 69 0.03 -9.42 -20.04
N THR A 70 -0.49 -10.61 -19.74
CA THR A 70 -0.36 -11.83 -20.55
C THR A 70 -1.67 -12.62 -20.58
N LYS A 71 -2.78 -11.97 -20.91
CA LYS A 71 -3.94 -12.69 -21.45
C LYS A 71 -4.42 -12.05 -22.75
N GLY A 72 -3.97 -12.67 -23.85
CA GLY A 72 -4.76 -12.92 -25.04
C GLY A 72 -5.32 -11.71 -25.77
N LYS A 73 -4.54 -11.20 -26.73
CA LYS A 73 -5.09 -10.52 -27.90
C LYS A 73 -5.84 -11.56 -28.74
N LEU A 74 -7.06 -11.94 -28.34
CA LEU A 74 -7.97 -12.63 -29.25
C LEU A 74 -8.40 -11.63 -30.33
N LYS A 75 -7.73 -11.70 -31.47
CA LYS A 75 -8.26 -11.24 -32.75
C LYS A 75 -9.46 -12.14 -33.07
N SER A 76 -10.66 -11.59 -32.98
CA SER A 76 -11.84 -12.16 -33.63
C SER A 76 -11.84 -11.76 -35.12
N PRO A 77 -12.39 -12.63 -36.00
CA PRO A 77 -12.27 -12.55 -37.46
C PRO A 77 -12.95 -11.33 -38.08
#